data_AF-A0A7S1XVP5-F1
#
_entry.id   AF-A0A7S1XVP5-F1
#
_cell.length_a   1.000
_cell.length_b   1.000
_cell.length_c   1.000
_cell.angle_alpha   90.00
_cell.angle_beta   90.00
_cell.angle_gamma   90.00
#
_symmetry.space_group_name_H-M   'P 1'
#
loop_
_entity.id
_entity.type
_entity.pdbx_description
1 polymer ?
#
loop_
_entity_poly.entity_id
_entity_poly.type
_entity_poly.pdbx_seq_one_letter_code
_entity_poly.pdbx_strand_id
1 'polypeptide(L)'
;MIEVRAAWSPVRSSRDPAANPNPNPIPCSGVNTFSPEGRLFQVEYAIKAVQLGSTAVGIKTSEGTVLAVEKRLTSKLLEPSSVEKILEVDSHIGAAVSGLISDARTLIDHARVEAQNHRFTFNEPMRVEALTQSTCDLALGFGEDGDDNKMSRPFGAALLIGG
;
A
#
# COMPACT_ATOMS: atom_id res chain seq x y z
N MET A 1 22.93 9.01 -0.58
CA MET A 1 21.81 9.87 -0.11
C MET A 1 20.55 9.05 -0.29
N ILE A 2 20.05 8.44 0.79
CA ILE A 2 18.87 7.56 0.71
C ILE A 2 17.65 8.49 0.67
N GLU A 3 17.14 8.74 -0.52
CA GLU A 3 15.84 9.39 -0.69
C GLU A 3 14.78 8.27 -0.58
N VAL A 4 14.32 8.02 0.65
CA VAL A 4 13.09 7.26 0.88
C VAL A 4 11.95 8.13 0.37
N ARG A 5 11.64 8.06 -0.92
CA ARG A 5 10.36 8.56 -1.44
C ARG A 5 9.28 7.55 -1.04
N ALA A 6 8.91 7.58 0.23
CA ALA A 6 7.51 7.36 0.56
C ALA A 6 6.75 8.45 -0.22
N ALA A 7 5.91 8.06 -1.17
CA ALA A 7 5.01 8.97 -1.85
C ALA A 7 3.93 9.44 -0.87
N TRP A 8 4.33 10.17 0.18
CA TRP A 8 3.54 11.04 1.04
C TRP A 8 4.36 11.40 2.30
N SER A 9 4.83 12.64 2.38
CA SER A 9 5.27 13.23 3.63
C SER A 9 4.05 13.80 4.35
N PRO A 10 3.71 13.40 5.58
CA PRO A 10 2.61 14.00 6.30
C PRO A 10 3.03 15.39 6.78
N VAL A 11 2.44 16.45 6.21
CA VAL A 11 2.39 17.75 6.86
C VAL A 11 1.58 17.56 8.15
N ARG A 12 2.24 17.58 9.32
CA ARG A 12 1.58 17.69 10.61
C ARG A 12 0.84 19.03 10.65
N SER A 13 -0.47 18.98 10.43
CA SER A 13 -1.36 20.10 10.73
C SER A 13 -1.55 20.17 12.24
N SER A 14 -1.50 21.39 12.80
CA SER A 14 -1.71 21.65 14.23
C SER A 14 -3.14 21.39 14.72
N ARG A 15 -3.98 20.73 13.90
CA ARG A 15 -5.36 20.34 14.19
C ARG A 15 -5.56 18.88 13.83
N ASP A 16 -4.73 18.01 14.40
CA ASP A 16 -5.03 16.57 14.38
C ASP A 16 -6.39 16.35 15.07
N PRO A 17 -7.38 15.73 14.41
CA PRO A 17 -8.69 15.45 15.03
C PRO A 17 -8.58 14.47 16.22
N ALA A 18 -7.43 13.81 16.39
CA ALA A 18 -7.10 13.03 17.58
C ALA A 18 -6.80 13.89 18.83
N ALA A 19 -6.66 15.20 18.69
CA ALA A 19 -6.37 16.14 19.77
C ALA A 19 -7.60 16.94 20.25
N ASN A 20 -8.79 16.69 19.71
CA ASN A 20 -10.02 17.35 20.17
C ASN A 20 -10.61 16.58 21.38
N PRO A 21 -10.74 17.21 22.57
CA PRO A 21 -11.24 16.56 23.78
C PRO A 21 -12.75 16.23 23.76
N ASN A 22 -13.48 16.62 22.69
CA ASN A 22 -14.89 16.27 22.50
C ASN A 22 -15.03 15.21 21.40
N PRO A 23 -15.29 13.93 21.73
CA PRO A 23 -15.45 12.88 20.75
C PRO A 23 -16.89 12.90 20.25
N ASN A 24 -17.25 13.87 19.41
CA ASN A 24 -18.40 13.65 18.55
C ASN A 24 -18.01 12.50 17.62
N PRO A 25 -18.78 11.39 17.56
CA PRO A 25 -18.48 10.30 16.65
C PRO A 25 -18.40 10.90 15.25
N ILE A 26 -17.22 10.84 14.64
CA ILE A 26 -17.07 11.22 13.24
C ILE A 26 -18.00 10.26 12.50
N PRO A 27 -19.06 10.75 11.83
CA PRO A 27 -20.04 9.87 11.23
C PRO A 27 -19.32 8.91 10.29
N CYS A 28 -19.74 7.65 10.26
CA CYS A 28 -19.43 6.70 9.19
C CYS A 28 -19.97 7.29 7.89
N SER A 29 -19.21 8.22 7.35
CA SER A 29 -19.57 9.06 6.22
C SER A 29 -19.13 8.34 4.96
N GLY A 30 -19.91 8.55 3.88
CA GLY A 30 -19.73 7.86 2.60
C GLY A 30 -18.29 7.95 2.09
N VAL A 31 -17.90 7.03 1.21
CA VAL A 31 -16.49 6.86 0.77
C VAL A 31 -15.90 8.13 0.17
N ASN A 32 -16.76 9.00 -0.36
CA ASN A 32 -16.43 10.26 -1.02
C ASN A 32 -16.65 11.51 -0.13
N THR A 33 -16.73 11.35 1.20
CA THR A 33 -16.96 12.49 2.10
C THR A 33 -15.66 13.25 2.39
N PHE A 34 -15.65 14.54 2.08
CA PHE A 34 -14.53 15.44 2.35
C PHE A 34 -14.57 16.02 3.77
N SER A 35 -13.40 16.18 4.37
CA SER A 35 -13.20 16.96 5.58
C SER A 35 -13.35 18.46 5.31
N PRO A 36 -13.58 19.29 6.33
CA PRO A 36 -13.56 20.75 6.18
C PRO A 36 -12.26 21.30 5.56
N GLU A 37 -11.16 20.55 5.68
CA GLU A 37 -9.84 20.83 5.09
C GLU A 37 -9.66 20.26 3.67
N GLY A 38 -10.68 19.61 3.10
CA GLY A 38 -10.65 19.04 1.76
C GLY A 38 -10.00 17.66 1.66
N ARG A 39 -9.91 16.90 2.75
CA ARG A 39 -9.30 15.56 2.77
C ARG A 39 -10.35 14.45 2.81
N LEU A 40 -10.06 13.30 2.22
CA LEU A 40 -10.96 12.14 2.29
C LEU A 40 -10.76 11.38 3.60
N PHE A 41 -11.80 11.31 4.44
CA PHE A 41 -11.72 10.66 5.74
C PHE A 41 -11.36 9.17 5.64
N GLN A 42 -11.95 8.44 4.70
CA GLN A 42 -11.67 7.01 4.51
C GLN A 42 -10.19 6.73 4.20
N VAL A 43 -9.56 7.60 3.41
CA VAL A 43 -8.13 7.49 3.08
C VAL A 43 -7.28 7.75 4.32
N GLU A 44 -7.61 8.75 5.12
CA GLU A 44 -6.88 9.02 6.37
C GLU A 44 -6.99 7.87 7.38
N TYR A 45 -8.16 7.23 7.47
CA TYR A 45 -8.34 6.04 8.31
C TYR A 45 -7.53 4.85 7.80
N ALA A 46 -7.52 4.61 6.49
CA ALA A 46 -6.71 3.55 5.89
C ALA A 46 -5.21 3.77 6.16
N ILE A 47 -4.72 5.00 6.00
CA ILE A 47 -3.31 5.35 6.29
C ILE A 47 -2.98 5.10 7.77
N LYS A 48 -3.87 5.47 8.70
CA LYS A 48 -3.68 5.19 10.13
C LYS A 48 -3.68 3.68 10.42
N ALA A 49 -4.51 2.91 9.73
CA ALA A 49 -4.53 1.45 9.85
C ALA A 49 -3.22 0.81 9.35
N VAL A 50 -2.65 1.32 8.25
CA VAL A 50 -1.34 0.86 7.74
C VAL A 50 -0.21 1.14 8.75
N GLN A 51 -0.24 2.26 9.46
CA GLN A 51 0.77 2.61 10.47
C GLN A 51 0.81 1.63 11.66
N LEU A 52 -0.30 0.92 11.93
CA LEU A 52 -0.34 -0.16 12.93
C LEU A 52 0.24 -1.48 12.42
N GLY A 53 0.54 -1.55 11.12
CA GLY A 53 1.18 -2.68 10.46
C GLY A 53 2.63 -2.89 10.91
N SER A 54 3.24 -3.95 10.40
CA SER A 54 4.66 -4.20 10.67
C SER A 54 5.56 -3.33 9.81
N THR A 55 6.72 -2.99 10.35
CA THR A 55 7.65 -2.08 9.71
C THR A 55 8.29 -2.73 8.47
N ALA A 56 8.25 -2.05 7.33
CA ALA A 56 8.97 -2.42 6.12
C ALA A 56 9.98 -1.32 5.77
N VAL A 57 11.18 -1.70 5.34
CA VAL A 57 12.27 -0.80 5.00
C VAL A 57 12.86 -1.23 3.66
N GLY A 58 13.14 -0.26 2.79
CA GLY A 58 13.83 -0.45 1.53
C GLY A 58 15.04 0.47 1.43
N ILE A 59 16.16 -0.07 0.99
CA ILE A 59 17.40 0.69 0.77
C ILE A 59 17.81 0.50 -0.68
N LYS A 60 17.89 1.61 -1.41
CA LYS A 60 18.46 1.67 -2.76
C LYS A 60 19.94 2.06 -2.67
N THR A 61 20.80 1.25 -3.26
CA THR A 61 22.22 1.53 -3.46
C THR A 61 22.52 1.65 -4.96
N SER A 62 23.77 1.95 -5.33
CA SER A 62 24.23 1.93 -6.73
C SER A 62 24.29 0.52 -7.31
N GLU A 63 24.37 -0.50 -6.45
CA GLU A 63 24.51 -1.90 -6.85
C GLU A 63 23.16 -2.63 -6.91
N GLY A 64 22.16 -2.18 -6.16
CA GLY A 64 20.83 -2.79 -6.17
C GLY A 64 19.91 -2.25 -5.08
N THR A 65 18.80 -2.96 -4.86
CA THR A 65 17.79 -2.60 -3.85
C THR A 65 17.62 -3.74 -2.86
N VAL A 66 17.58 -3.41 -1.56
CA VAL A 66 17.34 -4.36 -0.48
C VAL A 66 16.01 -4.03 0.19
N LEU A 67 15.16 -5.04 0.35
CA LEU A 67 13.89 -4.95 1.07
C LEU A 67 13.97 -5.78 2.35
N ALA A 68 13.56 -5.21 3.48
CA ALA A 68 13.50 -5.87 4.77
C ALA A 68 12.16 -5.58 5.46
N VAL A 69 11.54 -6.61 6.03
CA VAL A 69 10.25 -6.47 6.73
C VAL A 69 10.29 -7.16 8.08
N GLU A 70 9.75 -6.48 9.09
CA GLU A 70 9.55 -7.01 10.42
C GLU A 70 8.47 -8.12 10.41
N LYS A 71 8.85 -9.34 10.79
CA LYS A 71 7.91 -10.45 11.03
C LYS A 71 7.60 -10.56 12.52
N ARG A 72 6.44 -10.05 12.93
CA ARG A 72 5.89 -10.26 14.28
C ARG A 72 5.12 -11.57 14.33
N LEU A 73 5.68 -12.58 14.99
CA LEU A 73 5.00 -13.85 15.24
C LEU A 73 4.23 -13.75 16.56
N THR A 74 2.91 -13.98 16.50
CA THR A 74 2.04 -13.90 17.68
C THR A 74 2.13 -15.14 18.57
N SER A 75 2.55 -16.28 18.02
CA SER A 75 2.66 -17.55 18.72
C SER A 75 3.89 -18.32 18.26
N LYS A 76 4.48 -19.10 19.18
CA LYS A 76 5.59 -20.04 18.89
C LYS A 76 5.16 -21.24 18.04
N LEU A 77 3.85 -21.44 17.87
CA LEU A 77 3.28 -22.48 17.00
C LEU A 77 3.22 -22.04 15.53
N LEU A 78 3.42 -20.74 15.25
CA LEU A 78 3.44 -20.25 13.88
C LEU A 78 4.79 -20.53 13.25
N GLU A 79 4.76 -21.26 12.15
CA GLU A 79 5.90 -21.50 11.30
C GLU A 79 6.32 -20.19 10.61
N PRO A 80 7.52 -19.63 10.87
CA PRO A 80 7.93 -18.32 10.35
C PRO A 80 7.96 -18.22 8.82
N SER A 81 8.16 -19.36 8.14
CA SER A 81 8.13 -19.43 6.67
C SER A 81 6.72 -19.25 6.10
N SER A 82 5.67 -19.58 6.85
CA SER A 82 4.28 -19.41 6.39
C SER A 82 3.82 -17.94 6.29
N VAL A 83 4.49 -17.03 7.00
CA VAL A 83 4.17 -15.59 7.01
C VAL A 83 5.11 -14.87 6.05
N GLU A 84 4.69 -14.77 4.79
CA GLU A 84 5.39 -14.00 3.76
C GLU A 84 4.90 -12.56 3.73
N LYS A 85 5.85 -11.62 3.80
CA LYS A 85 5.60 -10.18 3.66
C LYS A 85 6.42 -9.54 2.55
N ILE A 86 7.37 -10.30 1.99
CA ILE A 86 8.11 -9.95 0.80
C ILE A 86 7.61 -10.93 -0.25
N LEU A 87 7.08 -10.41 -1.34
CA LEU A 87 6.47 -11.16 -2.42
C LEU A 87 7.20 -10.84 -3.71
N GLU A 88 7.52 -11.87 -4.47
CA GLU A 88 8.05 -11.72 -5.83
C GLU A 88 6.92 -11.35 -6.79
N VAL A 89 7.11 -10.28 -7.55
CA VAL A 89 6.17 -9.84 -8.59
C VAL A 89 6.65 -10.30 -9.96
N ASP A 90 7.94 -10.10 -10.24
CA ASP A 90 8.63 -10.61 -11.43
C ASP A 90 10.07 -10.97 -11.03
N SER A 91 10.79 -11.65 -11.93
CA SER A 91 12.17 -12.10 -11.70
C SER A 91 13.15 -11.01 -11.27
N HIS A 92 12.89 -9.75 -11.63
CA HIS A 92 13.68 -8.57 -11.26
C HIS A 92 12.95 -7.64 -10.28
N ILE A 93 11.72 -7.94 -9.85
CA ILE A 93 10.91 -7.03 -9.00
C ILE A 93 10.35 -7.77 -7.79
N GLY A 94 10.72 -7.27 -6.61
CA GLY A 94 10.13 -7.65 -5.33
C GLY A 94 9.25 -6.56 -4.74
N ALA A 95 8.29 -6.95 -3.92
CA ALA A 95 7.44 -6.03 -3.17
C ALA A 95 7.36 -6.42 -1.70
N ALA A 96 7.60 -5.45 -0.82
CA ALA A 96 7.41 -5.57 0.61
C ALA A 96 6.06 -4.98 1.02
N VAL A 97 5.36 -5.68 1.91
CA VAL A 97 4.01 -5.32 2.36
C VAL A 97 4.02 -4.80 3.79
N SER A 98 3.29 -3.72 4.03
CA SER A 98 2.91 -3.25 5.37
C SER A 98 1.38 -3.06 5.46
N GLY A 99 0.82 -3.28 6.65
CA GLY A 99 -0.63 -3.25 6.87
C GLY A 99 -1.33 -4.59 6.62
N LEU A 100 -2.52 -4.54 6.04
CA LEU A 100 -3.39 -5.70 5.86
C LEU A 100 -2.91 -6.58 4.68
N ILE A 101 -2.36 -7.77 4.99
CA ILE A 101 -1.76 -8.66 3.98
C ILE A 101 -2.79 -9.15 2.95
N SER A 102 -4.06 -9.34 3.32
CA SER A 102 -5.09 -9.78 2.38
C SER A 102 -5.31 -8.78 1.24
N ASP A 103 -5.39 -7.49 1.57
CA ASP A 103 -5.53 -6.41 0.61
C ASP A 103 -4.28 -6.29 -0.28
N ALA A 104 -3.10 -6.48 0.31
CA ALA A 104 -1.85 -6.45 -0.43
C ALA A 104 -1.74 -7.55 -1.48
N ARG A 105 -2.25 -8.76 -1.19
CA ARG A 105 -2.20 -9.88 -2.15
C ARG A 105 -2.94 -9.54 -3.44
N THR A 106 -4.11 -8.91 -3.36
CA THR A 106 -4.85 -8.45 -4.54
C THR A 106 -4.05 -7.48 -5.39
N LEU A 107 -3.35 -6.52 -4.76
CA LEU A 107 -2.49 -5.58 -5.48
C LEU A 107 -1.28 -6.27 -6.13
N ILE A 108 -0.68 -7.25 -5.45
CA ILE A 108 0.45 -8.02 -5.97
C ILE A 108 0.03 -8.91 -7.14
N ASP A 109 -1.13 -9.56 -7.05
CA ASP A 109 -1.63 -10.41 -8.13
C ASP A 109 -1.97 -9.58 -9.37
N HIS A 110 -2.54 -8.38 -9.20
CA HIS A 110 -2.70 -7.42 -10.29
C HIS A 110 -1.35 -7.02 -10.90
N ALA A 111 -0.37 -6.67 -10.07
CA ALA A 111 0.98 -6.31 -10.54
C ALA A 111 1.65 -7.46 -11.31
N ARG A 112 1.46 -8.72 -10.89
CA ARG A 112 1.95 -9.90 -11.60
C ARG A 112 1.32 -10.05 -12.98
N VAL A 113 0.01 -9.90 -13.08
CA VAL A 113 -0.72 -9.95 -14.36
C VAL A 113 -0.21 -8.86 -15.30
N GLU A 114 -0.06 -7.65 -14.79
CA GLU A 114 0.42 -6.49 -15.56
C GLU A 114 1.87 -6.66 -16.04
N ALA A 115 2.76 -7.17 -15.18
CA ALA A 115 4.14 -7.49 -15.55
C ALA A 115 4.20 -8.53 -16.68
N GLN A 116 3.42 -9.61 -16.58
CA GLN A 116 3.36 -10.62 -17.62
C GLN A 116 2.71 -10.12 -18.91
N ASN A 117 1.66 -9.31 -18.83
CA ASN A 117 1.02 -8.69 -20.00
C ASN A 117 1.98 -7.75 -20.73
N HIS A 118 2.74 -6.94 -20.00
CA HIS A 118 3.76 -6.07 -20.58
C HIS A 118 4.84 -6.88 -21.28
N ARG A 119 5.35 -7.92 -20.63
CA ARG A 119 6.34 -8.83 -21.21
C ARG A 119 5.79 -9.56 -22.44
N PHE A 120 4.52 -9.96 -22.43
CA PHE A 120 3.88 -10.60 -23.58
C PHE A 120 3.74 -9.64 -24.77
N THR A 121 3.39 -8.38 -24.50
CA THR A 121 3.09 -7.38 -25.54
C THR A 121 4.36 -6.78 -26.15
N PHE A 122 5.34 -6.45 -25.31
CA PHE A 122 6.55 -5.71 -25.71
C PHE A 122 7.82 -6.58 -25.72
N ASN A 123 7.74 -7.82 -25.22
CA ASN A 123 8.85 -8.76 -25.13
C ASN A 123 10.06 -8.21 -24.34
N GLU A 124 9.80 -7.33 -23.36
CA GLU A 124 10.80 -6.75 -22.47
C GLU A 124 10.34 -6.78 -21.00
N PRO A 125 11.26 -6.82 -20.01
CA PRO A 125 10.89 -6.74 -18.60
C PRO A 125 10.29 -5.37 -18.27
N MET A 126 9.17 -5.38 -17.53
CA MET A 126 8.47 -4.14 -17.16
C MET A 126 9.32 -3.28 -16.21
N ARG A 127 9.34 -1.96 -16.42
CA ARG A 127 10.00 -1.02 -15.51
C ARG A 127 9.26 -0.93 -14.18
N VAL A 128 10.02 -0.84 -13.08
CA VAL A 128 9.47 -0.70 -11.71
C VAL A 128 8.50 0.48 -11.59
N GLU A 129 8.82 1.60 -12.23
CA GLU A 129 7.97 2.80 -12.26
C GLU A 129 6.63 2.56 -12.94
N ALA A 130 6.65 1.88 -14.10
CA ALA A 130 5.43 1.57 -14.85
C ALA A 130 4.54 0.58 -14.10
N LEU A 131 5.16 -0.44 -13.48
CA LEU A 131 4.46 -1.41 -12.63
C LEU A 131 3.80 -0.72 -11.42
N THR A 132 4.55 0.19 -10.78
CA THR A 132 4.06 0.96 -9.63
C THR A 132 2.87 1.82 -10.02
N GLN A 133 2.93 2.48 -11.19
CA GLN A 133 1.82 3.28 -11.70
C GLN A 133 0.56 2.44 -11.92
N SER A 134 0.67 1.32 -12.63
CA SER A 134 -0.47 0.41 -12.87
C SER A 134 -1.07 -0.13 -11.57
N THR A 135 -0.23 -0.43 -10.58
CA THR A 135 -0.69 -0.84 -9.24
C THR A 135 -1.41 0.30 -8.50
N CYS A 136 -0.91 1.54 -8.61
CA CYS A 136 -1.56 2.71 -8.05
C CYS A 136 -2.91 3.02 -8.71
N ASP A 137 -3.04 2.79 -10.02
CA ASP A 137 -4.29 3.01 -10.75
C ASP A 137 -5.39 2.08 -10.23
N LEU A 138 -5.07 0.80 -9.96
CA LEU A 138 -5.98 -0.11 -9.26
C LEU A 138 -6.27 0.36 -7.83
N ALA A 139 -5.25 0.80 -7.09
CA ALA A 139 -5.40 1.25 -5.71
C ALA A 139 -6.31 2.49 -5.56
N LEU A 140 -6.35 3.34 -6.57
CA LEU A 140 -7.21 4.53 -6.65
C LEU A 140 -8.62 4.22 -7.16
N GLY A 141 -8.87 3.02 -7.72
CA GLY A 141 -10.15 2.56 -8.25
C GLY A 141 -11.21 2.21 -7.20
N PHE A 142 -11.35 3.02 -6.14
CA PHE A 142 -12.39 2.87 -5.12
C PHE A 142 -13.44 3.98 -5.25
N GLY A 143 -14.70 3.68 -4.92
CA GLY A 143 -15.78 4.66 -5.02
C GLY A 143 -17.16 4.10 -4.70
N GLU A 144 -18.14 5.00 -4.71
CA GLU A 144 -19.55 4.74 -4.36
C GLU A 144 -20.44 4.55 -5.61
N ASP A 145 -19.88 4.76 -6.80
CA ASP A 145 -20.58 4.52 -8.07
C ASP A 145 -20.73 3.01 -8.25
N GLY A 146 -21.96 2.53 -8.46
CA GLY A 146 -22.35 1.12 -8.55
C GLY A 146 -21.85 0.37 -9.79
N ASP A 147 -20.60 0.60 -10.18
CA ASP A 147 -19.87 -0.20 -11.15
C ASP A 147 -19.25 -1.40 -10.42
N ASP A 148 -19.54 -2.62 -10.89
CA ASP A 148 -19.21 -3.89 -10.21
C ASP A 148 -17.70 -4.09 -9.97
N ASN A 149 -16.85 -3.29 -10.61
CA ASN A 149 -15.39 -3.35 -10.53
C ASN A 149 -14.75 -2.34 -9.57
N LYS A 150 -15.53 -1.49 -8.86
CA LYS A 150 -14.96 -0.51 -7.93
C LYS A 150 -15.04 -0.99 -6.48
N MET A 151 -13.91 -0.84 -5.77
CA MET A 151 -13.85 -1.23 -4.36
C MET A 151 -14.65 -0.24 -3.50
N SER A 152 -15.48 -0.72 -2.58
CA SER A 152 -16.27 0.14 -1.68
C SER A 152 -15.43 0.81 -0.57
N ARG A 153 -14.13 0.49 -0.47
CA ARG A 153 -13.19 1.02 0.51
C ARG A 153 -11.77 1.10 -0.06
N PRO A 154 -10.93 2.06 0.40
CA PRO A 154 -9.52 2.08 0.04
C PRO A 154 -8.78 0.86 0.62
N PHE A 155 -7.64 0.53 0.01
CA PHE A 155 -6.77 -0.56 0.47
C PHE A 155 -6.13 -0.21 1.81
N GLY A 156 -6.19 -1.14 2.76
CA GLY A 156 -5.55 -1.04 4.07
C GLY A 156 -4.10 -1.51 4.09
N ALA A 157 -3.42 -1.46 2.94
CA ALA A 157 -2.07 -1.95 2.76
C ALA A 157 -1.19 -0.91 2.06
N ALA A 158 0.07 -0.82 2.47
CA ALA A 158 1.11 -0.11 1.75
C ALA A 158 2.08 -1.11 1.14
N LEU A 159 2.45 -0.86 -0.11
CA LEU A 159 3.44 -1.62 -0.84
C LEU A 159 4.71 -0.80 -0.99
N LEU A 160 5.84 -1.48 -0.86
CA LEU A 160 7.16 -0.97 -1.16
C LEU A 160 7.77 -1.84 -2.26
N ILE A 161 7.78 -1.33 -3.48
CA ILE A 161 8.23 -2.06 -4.67
C ILE A 161 9.69 -1.70 -4.95
N GLY A 162 10.51 -2.72 -5.21
CA GLY A 162 11.92 -2.56 -5.53
C GLY A 162 12.39 -3.60 -6.55
N GLY A 163 13.24 -3.16 -7.47
CA GLY A 163 13.82 -3.95 -8.56
C GLY A 163 14.91 -3.18 -9.27
#